data_AF-A0A1A2Z8N3-F1
#
_entry.id   AF-A0A1A2Z8N3-F1
#
_cell.length_a   1.000
_cell.length_b   1.000
_cell.length_c   1.000
_cell.angle_alpha   90.00
_cell.angle_beta   90.00
_cell.angle_gamma   90.00
#
_symmetry.space_group_name_H-M   'P 1'
#
loop_
_entity.id
_entity.type
_entity.pdbx_description
1 polymer ?
#
loop_
_entity_poly.entity_id
_entity_poly.type
_entity_poly.pdbx_seq_one_letter_code
_entity_poly.pdbx_strand_id
1 'polypeptide(L)'
;MKPNLAPPTGATMVDEWDNVEAAFRVFDGPEWSIHHAGHGPQPHIVVSVIGRQYVDGHAECQVVIDCPDTPIIAPAEARKLAQALIAAADAAHG
;
A
#
# COMPACT_ATOMS: atom_id res chain seq x y z
N MET A 1 -28.24 -4.06 -4.64
CA MET A 1 -27.52 -4.43 -5.88
C MET A 1 -26.10 -3.90 -5.71
N LYS A 2 -25.06 -4.76 -5.70
CA LYS A 2 -23.67 -4.29 -5.52
C LYS A 2 -23.28 -3.44 -6.75
N PRO A 3 -22.71 -2.23 -6.59
CA PRO A 3 -22.32 -1.40 -7.73
C PRO A 3 -21.21 -2.10 -8.53
N ASN A 4 -21.41 -2.23 -9.85
CA ASN A 4 -20.43 -2.79 -10.78
C ASN A 4 -19.40 -1.71 -11.16
N LEU A 5 -18.62 -1.25 -10.18
CA LEU A 5 -17.54 -0.29 -10.37
C LEU A 5 -16.26 -1.01 -10.77
N ALA A 6 -15.55 -0.43 -11.75
CA ALA A 6 -14.22 -0.90 -12.10
C ALA A 6 -13.25 -0.71 -10.92
N PRO A 7 -12.24 -1.58 -10.79
CA PRO A 7 -11.10 -1.36 -9.90
C PRO A 7 -10.47 0.03 -10.10
N PRO A 8 -10.02 0.69 -9.03
CA PRO A 8 -9.18 1.88 -9.15
C PRO A 8 -7.90 1.59 -9.93
N THR A 9 -7.39 2.60 -10.63
CA THR A 9 -6.12 2.49 -11.37
C THR A 9 -5.00 2.10 -10.42
N GLY A 10 -4.17 1.13 -10.82
CA GLY A 10 -3.04 0.68 -10.02
C GLY A 10 -3.39 -0.32 -8.91
N ALA A 11 -4.68 -0.65 -8.70
CA ALA A 11 -5.07 -1.72 -7.78
C ALA A 11 -4.53 -3.08 -8.28
N THR A 12 -3.83 -3.78 -7.40
CA THR A 12 -3.31 -5.13 -7.62
C THR A 12 -4.27 -6.19 -7.11
N MET A 13 -5.01 -5.89 -6.05
CA MET A 13 -6.09 -6.71 -5.49
C MET A 13 -7.21 -5.81 -5.01
N VAL A 14 -8.46 -6.22 -5.22
CA VAL A 14 -9.64 -5.48 -4.77
C VAL A 14 -10.53 -6.43 -4.00
N ASP A 15 -10.81 -6.09 -2.75
CA ASP A 15 -11.71 -6.88 -1.93
C ASP A 15 -13.15 -6.79 -2.44
N GLU A 16 -13.97 -7.74 -2.02
CA GLU A 16 -15.40 -7.58 -2.18
C GLU A 16 -15.91 -6.34 -1.46
N TRP A 17 -17.05 -5.81 -1.92
CA TRP A 17 -17.81 -4.86 -1.11
C TRP A 17 -18.12 -5.50 0.23
N ASP A 18 -17.47 -4.98 1.26
CA ASP A 18 -17.77 -5.32 2.65
C ASP A 18 -19.26 -5.03 2.87
N ASN A 19 -19.94 -5.89 3.63
CA ASN A 19 -21.41 -6.01 3.66
C ASN A 19 -22.11 -4.65 3.55
N VAL A 20 -23.20 -4.56 2.77
CA VAL A 20 -23.96 -3.36 2.27
C VAL A 20 -24.04 -2.10 3.18
N GLU A 21 -23.74 -2.21 4.46
CA GLU A 21 -23.50 -1.12 5.41
C GLU A 21 -22.16 -0.38 5.21
N ALA A 22 -21.10 -1.04 4.74
CA ALA A 22 -19.84 -0.40 4.44
C ALA A 22 -19.93 0.36 3.11
N ALA A 23 -19.81 1.68 3.16
CA ALA A 23 -19.88 2.55 1.98
C ALA A 23 -18.66 2.43 1.06
N PHE A 24 -17.71 1.53 1.35
CA PHE A 24 -16.47 1.33 0.61
C PHE A 24 -16.02 -0.14 0.58
N ARG A 25 -15.16 -0.48 -0.37
CA ARG A 25 -14.33 -1.70 -0.41
C ARG A 25 -12.86 -1.32 -0.31
N VAL A 26 -12.04 -2.20 0.24
CA VAL A 26 -10.59 -2.00 0.31
C VAL A 26 -9.93 -2.56 -0.95
N PHE A 27 -8.80 -1.99 -1.33
CA PHE A 27 -7.94 -2.54 -2.36
C PHE A 27 -6.48 -2.34 -2.00
N ASP A 28 -5.64 -3.28 -2.45
CA ASP A 28 -4.20 -3.16 -2.39
C ASP A 28 -3.68 -2.58 -3.70
N GLY A 29 -2.65 -1.76 -3.59
CA GLY A 29 -1.87 -1.24 -4.69
C GLY A 29 -0.46 -1.81 -4.71
N PRO A 30 0.48 -1.14 -5.41
CA PRO A 30 1.86 -1.60 -5.51
C PRO A 30 2.57 -1.64 -4.15
N GLU A 31 3.56 -2.53 -4.06
CA GLU A 31 4.37 -2.76 -2.88
C GLU A 31 5.87 -2.73 -3.21
N TRP A 32 6.66 -2.17 -2.29
CA TRP A 32 8.12 -2.12 -2.33
C TRP A 32 8.71 -2.70 -1.05
N SER A 33 9.49 -3.77 -1.23
CA SER A 33 10.16 -4.51 -0.17
C SER A 33 11.63 -4.08 -0.01
N ILE A 34 12.04 -3.66 1.19
CA ILE A 34 13.42 -3.32 1.53
C ILE A 34 14.00 -4.36 2.48
N HIS A 35 14.88 -5.21 1.94
CA HIS A 35 15.56 -6.26 2.70
C HIS A 35 16.89 -5.81 3.27
N HIS A 36 17.21 -6.32 4.46
CA HIS A 36 18.53 -6.20 5.07
C HIS A 36 19.56 -7.13 4.43
N ALA A 37 20.75 -6.58 4.14
CA ALA A 37 21.86 -7.40 3.66
C ALA A 37 22.61 -8.06 4.83
N GLY A 38 22.69 -9.39 4.83
CA GLY A 38 23.64 -10.15 5.67
C GLY A 38 23.24 -10.39 7.13
N HIS A 39 22.05 -9.96 7.57
CA HIS A 39 21.46 -10.38 8.85
C HIS A 39 20.44 -11.51 8.61
N GLY A 40 20.18 -12.34 9.63
CA GLY A 40 19.22 -13.46 9.59
C GLY A 40 17.76 -12.99 9.32
N PRO A 41 16.72 -13.67 9.81
CA PRO A 41 15.30 -13.34 9.51
C PRO A 41 14.79 -12.00 10.12
N GLN A 42 15.69 -11.06 10.39
CA GLN A 42 15.48 -9.73 10.97
C GLN A 42 14.93 -8.72 9.95
N PRO A 43 14.45 -7.56 10.43
CA PRO A 43 13.18 -7.02 10.00
C PRO A 43 13.17 -6.44 8.59
N HIS A 44 12.09 -6.76 7.91
CA HIS A 44 11.73 -6.22 6.62
C HIS A 44 11.08 -4.84 6.79
N ILE A 45 11.31 -3.92 5.85
CA ILE A 45 10.47 -2.74 5.68
C ILE A 45 9.70 -2.90 4.38
N VAL A 46 8.38 -2.90 4.47
CA VAL A 46 7.47 -2.86 3.34
C VAL A 46 6.92 -1.45 3.23
N VAL A 47 6.94 -0.88 2.04
CA VAL A 47 6.11 0.28 1.71
C VAL A 47 5.03 -0.21 0.75
N SER A 48 3.76 0.00 1.06
CA SER A 48 2.64 -0.40 0.20
C SER A 48 1.63 0.73 0.06
N VAL A 49 0.83 0.66 -1.00
CA VAL A 49 -0.36 1.50 -1.14
C VAL A 49 -1.58 0.66 -0.78
N ILE A 50 -2.41 1.16 0.11
CA ILE A 50 -3.73 0.59 0.40
C ILE A 50 -4.75 1.69 0.14
N GLY A 51 -5.85 1.35 -0.52
CA GLY A 51 -6.90 2.31 -0.79
C GLY A 51 -8.30 1.81 -0.44
N ARG A 52 -9.22 2.76 -0.42
CA ARG A 52 -10.65 2.56 -0.21
C ARG A 52 -11.38 3.09 -1.42
N GLN A 53 -12.20 2.27 -2.05
CA GLN A 53 -13.10 2.71 -3.12
C GLN A 53 -14.53 2.73 -2.61
N TYR A 54 -15.19 3.87 -2.79
CA TYR A 54 -16.54 4.11 -2.31
C TYR A 54 -17.58 3.84 -3.39
N VAL A 55 -18.83 3.64 -2.97
CA VAL A 55 -19.94 3.24 -3.85
C VAL A 55 -20.32 4.29 -4.91
N ASP A 56 -19.95 5.55 -4.72
CA ASP A 56 -20.12 6.64 -5.68
C ASP A 56 -18.97 6.73 -6.70
N GLY A 57 -17.97 5.85 -6.59
CA GLY A 57 -16.82 5.75 -7.49
C GLY A 57 -15.58 6.51 -7.05
N HIS A 58 -15.60 7.30 -5.97
CA HIS A 58 -14.37 7.92 -5.47
C HIS A 58 -13.45 6.88 -4.82
N ALA A 59 -12.15 7.13 -4.88
CA ALA A 59 -11.14 6.31 -4.23
C ALA A 59 -10.17 7.18 -3.44
N GLU A 60 -9.77 6.70 -2.27
CA GLU A 60 -8.73 7.31 -1.44
C GLU A 60 -7.59 6.31 -1.28
N CYS A 61 -6.34 6.78 -1.38
CA CYS A 61 -5.15 5.97 -1.21
C CYS A 61 -4.36 6.42 0.01
N GLN A 62 -3.73 5.47 0.70
CA GLN A 62 -2.82 5.70 1.81
C GLN A 62 -1.53 4.92 1.55
N VAL A 63 -0.40 5.51 1.95
CA VAL A 63 0.88 4.81 1.98
C VAL A 63 1.05 4.17 3.35
N VAL A 64 1.24 2.87 3.39
CA VAL A 64 1.49 2.09 4.60
C VAL A 64 2.95 1.70 4.64
N ILE A 65 3.57 1.83 5.82
CA ILE A 65 4.92 1.38 6.08
C ILE A 65 4.83 0.28 7.13
N ASP A 66 5.02 -0.97 6.73
CA ASP A 66 5.12 -2.09 7.66
C ASP A 66 6.60 -2.32 8.01
N CYS A 67 6.92 -2.10 9.27
CA CYS A 67 8.26 -2.25 9.83
C CYS A 67 8.16 -2.44 11.35
N PRO A 68 9.23 -2.89 12.03
CA PRO A 68 9.27 -2.89 13.49
C PRO A 68 9.12 -1.47 14.05
N ASP A 69 8.72 -1.38 15.31
CA ASP A 69 8.51 -0.13 16.04
C ASP A 69 9.64 0.90 15.90
N THR A 70 10.89 0.45 15.76
CA THR A 70 12.03 1.35 15.46
C THR A 70 13.01 0.64 14.52
N PRO A 71 12.94 0.87 13.19
CA PRO A 71 13.81 0.20 12.25
C PRO A 71 15.23 0.79 12.33
N ILE A 72 16.24 -0.08 12.46
CA ILE A 72 17.66 0.28 12.36
C ILE A 72 18.13 -0.14 10.98
N ILE A 73 18.41 0.84 10.11
CA ILE A 73 18.76 0.57 8.70
C ILE A 73 20.11 1.15 8.30
N ALA A 74 20.77 0.48 7.35
CA ALA A 74 22.01 0.95 6.75
C ALA A 74 21.74 2.13 5.79
N PRO A 75 22.76 2.97 5.49
CA PRO A 75 22.60 4.09 4.57
C PRO A 75 22.11 3.72 3.15
N ALA A 76 22.39 2.50 2.68
CA ALA A 76 21.90 2.02 1.39
C ALA A 76 20.39 1.73 1.43
N GLU A 77 19.90 1.15 2.53
CA GLU A 77 18.49 0.83 2.74
C GLU A 77 17.68 2.10 2.99
N ALA A 78 18.23 3.09 3.69
CA ALA A 78 17.61 4.41 3.83
C ALA A 78 17.33 5.07 2.47
N ARG A 79 18.25 4.95 1.51
CA ARG A 79 18.03 5.44 0.14
C ARG A 79 16.93 4.68 -0.59
N LYS A 80 16.89 3.35 -0.44
CA LYS A 80 15.83 2.51 -1.02
C LYS A 80 14.46 2.87 -0.43
N LEU A 81 14.38 3.06 0.89
CA LEU A 81 13.16 3.48 1.57
C LEU A 81 12.68 4.83 1.06
N ALA A 82 13.57 5.82 0.93
CA ALA A 82 13.22 7.12 0.37
C ALA A 82 12.65 7.01 -1.06
N GLN A 83 13.26 6.18 -1.91
CA GLN A 83 12.76 5.93 -3.27
C GLN A 83 11.40 5.23 -3.28
N ALA A 84 11.20 4.24 -2.40
CA ALA A 84 9.93 3.54 -2.25
C ALA A 84 8.82 4.48 -1.79
N LEU A 85 9.09 5.39 -0.85
CA LEU A 85 8.12 6.38 -0.38
C LEU A 85 7.72 7.37 -1.48
N ILE A 86 8.66 7.82 -2.31
CA ILE A 86 8.36 8.68 -3.45
C ILE A 86 7.47 7.92 -4.45
N ALA A 87 7.86 6.70 -4.82
CA ALA A 87 7.08 5.89 -5.76
C ALA A 87 5.67 5.55 -5.24
N ALA A 88 5.54 5.29 -3.94
CA ALA A 88 4.25 5.05 -3.30
C ALA A 88 3.37 6.31 -3.27
N ALA A 89 3.95 7.47 -3.00
CA ALA A 89 3.24 8.74 -3.05
C ALA A 89 2.74 9.07 -4.47
N ASP A 90 3.59 8.85 -5.48
CA ASP A 90 3.22 9.03 -6.89
C ASP A 90 2.09 8.07 -7.29
N ALA A 91 2.17 6.80 -6.87
CA ALA A 91 1.13 5.80 -7.12
C ALA A 91 -0.19 6.10 -6.40
N ALA A 92 -0.13 6.67 -5.19
CA ALA A 92 -1.31 7.03 -4.41
C ALA A 92 -2.03 8.30 -4.91
N HIS A 93 -1.38 9.11 -5.76
CA HIS A 93 -1.95 10.35 -6.32
C HIS A 93 -2.56 10.16 -7.72
N GLY A 94 -2.32 9.00 -8.36
CA GLY A 94 -2.65 8.70 -9.76
C GLY A 94 -4.05 8.14 -10.01
#